data_AF-A0A015LGQ1-F1
#
_entry.id   AF-A0A015LGQ1-F1
#
_cell.length_a   1.000
_cell.length_b   1.000
_cell.length_c   1.000
_cell.angle_alpha   90.00
_cell.angle_beta   90.00
_cell.angle_gamma   90.00
#
_symmetry.space_group_name_H-M   'P 1'
#
loop_
_entity.id
_entity.type
_entity.pdbx_description
1 polymer ?
#
loop_
_entity_poly.entity_id
_entity_poly.type
_entity_poly.pdbx_seq_one_letter_code
_entity_poly.pdbx_strand_id
1 'polypeptide(L)'
;MVAFYNASYIEMYKFRKPADEIIQDSITIRVKINQFGRCRIGSEVFGSAMSVRHTKSSYVLAKFITSDGEVDSYPGQIQYFFKHTVDLPNGQMEHNLAYIRWYRPASTSESRYYFYIDDEDESCNVELWKSEFYDESRNCIIPVHNILCRFIPSKYRISTRSNAIEYLAINPINHKLQIR
;
A
#
# COMPACT_ATOMS: atom_id res chain seq x y z
N MET A 1 12.24 8.06 10.14
CA MET A 1 12.12 7.07 9.04
C MET A 1 12.84 5.76 9.36
N VAL A 2 14.18 5.70 9.46
CA VAL A 2 14.90 4.51 9.95
C VAL A 2 14.49 4.13 11.38
N ALA A 3 14.33 5.13 12.26
CA ALA A 3 13.86 4.92 13.63
C ALA A 3 12.45 4.28 13.70
N PHE A 4 11.53 4.71 12.82
CA PHE A 4 10.17 4.19 12.74
C PHE A 4 10.13 2.74 12.24
N TYR A 5 10.90 2.47 11.19
CA TYR A 5 11.10 1.12 10.65
C TYR A 5 11.69 0.18 11.71
N ASN A 6 12.75 0.62 12.39
CA ASN A 6 13.38 -0.17 13.45
C ASN A 6 12.42 -0.45 14.61
N ALA A 7 11.67 0.55 15.08
CA ALA A 7 10.68 0.36 16.15
C ALA A 7 9.61 -0.68 15.75
N SER A 8 9.06 -0.56 14.53
CA SER A 8 8.03 -1.46 14.02
C SER A 8 8.49 -2.93 13.96
N TYR A 9 9.72 -3.18 13.52
CA TYR A 9 10.24 -4.54 13.35
C TYR A 9 10.76 -5.15 14.66
N ILE A 10 11.38 -4.34 15.53
CA ILE A 10 11.98 -4.81 16.78
C ILE A 10 10.91 -5.13 17.83
N GLU A 11 9.94 -4.24 18.02
CA GLU A 11 8.94 -4.40 19.09
C GLU A 11 7.93 -5.50 18.79
N MET A 12 7.54 -5.69 17.52
CA MET A 12 6.44 -6.60 17.17
C MET A 12 6.86 -7.97 16.65
N TYR A 13 7.89 -8.03 15.82
CA TYR A 13 8.31 -9.28 15.20
C TYR A 13 9.51 -9.91 15.93
N LYS A 14 9.94 -9.31 17.05
CA LYS A 14 11.08 -9.74 17.87
C LYS A 14 12.39 -9.84 17.07
N PHE A 15 12.51 -9.09 15.97
CA PHE A 15 13.76 -9.02 15.22
C PHE A 15 14.82 -8.27 16.03
N ARG A 16 16.06 -8.74 15.99
CA ARG A 16 17.16 -8.17 16.78
C ARG A 16 17.94 -7.12 16.02
N LYS A 17 18.50 -6.16 16.77
CA LYS A 17 19.45 -5.21 16.21
C LYS A 17 20.79 -5.93 15.99
N PRO A 18 21.58 -5.54 14.98
CA PRO A 18 22.90 -6.14 14.73
C PRO A 18 23.92 -6.00 15.87
N ALA A 19 23.63 -5.19 16.89
CA ALA A 19 24.55 -4.91 18.01
C ALA A 19 24.28 -5.76 19.27
N ASP A 20 23.26 -6.61 19.26
CA ASP A 20 22.94 -7.52 20.36
C ASP A 20 23.77 -8.81 20.24
N GLU A 21 24.09 -9.49 21.36
CA GLU A 21 24.81 -10.78 21.34
C GLU A 21 24.16 -11.76 20.35
N ILE A 22 24.96 -12.34 19.45
CA ILE A 22 24.51 -13.25 18.39
C ILE A 22 23.98 -14.53 19.04
N ILE A 23 22.66 -14.67 19.13
CA ILE A 23 22.02 -15.92 19.52
C ILE A 23 21.81 -16.76 18.27
N GLN A 24 22.18 -18.04 18.37
CA GLN A 24 21.99 -19.04 17.34
C GLN A 24 20.50 -19.09 16.92
N ASP A 25 20.23 -19.13 15.62
CA ASP A 25 18.90 -19.14 15.00
C ASP A 25 18.09 -17.82 15.05
N SER A 26 18.73 -16.69 15.39
CA SER A 26 18.06 -15.38 15.34
C SER A 26 18.06 -14.75 13.94
N ILE A 27 16.95 -14.07 13.59
CA ILE A 27 16.85 -13.27 12.37
C ILE A 27 17.31 -11.84 12.67
N THR A 28 18.41 -11.42 12.04
CA THR A 28 18.97 -10.08 12.22
C THR A 28 18.60 -9.18 11.05
N ILE A 29 18.07 -7.99 11.35
CA ILE A 29 17.79 -6.97 10.32
C ILE A 29 18.95 -5.99 10.29
N ARG A 30 19.64 -5.91 9.15
CA ARG A 30 20.66 -4.88 8.96
C ARG A 30 19.98 -3.52 8.83
N VAL A 31 20.47 -2.53 9.57
CA VAL A 31 19.91 -1.15 9.61
C VAL A 31 20.26 -0.34 8.35
N LYS A 32 20.57 -1.01 7.23
CA LYS A 32 20.84 -0.37 5.93
C LYS A 32 19.59 -0.43 5.07
N ILE A 33 19.02 0.75 4.79
CA ILE A 33 17.85 0.91 3.95
C ILE A 33 18.27 1.58 2.64
N ASN A 34 18.09 0.90 1.51
CA ASN A 34 18.33 1.49 0.18
C ASN A 34 16.98 1.93 -0.40
N GLN A 35 16.73 3.24 -0.44
CA GLN A 35 15.48 3.79 -0.99
C GLN A 35 15.57 4.02 -2.50
N PHE A 36 14.44 3.84 -3.19
CA PHE A 36 14.35 4.07 -4.63
C PHE A 36 12.93 4.46 -5.05
N GLY A 37 12.82 5.18 -6.17
CA GLY A 37 11.56 5.80 -6.61
C GLY A 37 10.71 4.95 -7.55
N ARG A 38 11.18 3.76 -7.95
CA ARG A 38 10.48 2.90 -8.92
C ARG A 38 10.71 1.42 -8.65
N CYS A 39 9.65 0.63 -8.68
CA CYS A 39 9.73 -0.82 -8.59
C CYS A 39 9.07 -1.46 -9.82
N ARG A 40 9.73 -2.43 -10.45
CA ARG A 40 9.11 -3.28 -11.47
C ARG A 40 8.55 -4.51 -10.78
N ILE A 41 7.26 -4.77 -10.98
CA ILE A 41 6.56 -5.94 -10.45
C ILE A 41 5.88 -6.62 -11.63
N GLY A 42 6.34 -7.84 -11.97
CA GLY A 42 5.99 -8.47 -13.24
C GLY A 42 6.39 -7.60 -14.43
N SER A 43 5.44 -7.33 -15.33
CA SER A 43 5.63 -6.47 -16.51
C SER A 43 5.38 -4.98 -16.23
N GLU A 44 4.83 -4.61 -15.07
CA GLU A 44 4.46 -3.24 -14.74
C GLU A 44 5.53 -2.50 -13.93
N VAL A 45 5.64 -1.18 -14.16
CA VAL A 45 6.51 -0.29 -13.40
C VAL A 45 5.65 0.61 -12.53
N PHE A 46 5.87 0.50 -11.22
CA PHE A 46 5.24 1.30 -10.20
C PHE A 46 6.19 2.41 -9.77
N GLY A 47 5.65 3.62 -9.63
CA GLY A 47 6.39 4.80 -9.21
C GLY A 47 6.19 5.10 -7.74
N SER A 48 6.82 6.18 -7.28
CA SER A 48 6.65 6.69 -5.93
C SER A 48 6.52 8.22 -5.92
N ALA A 49 5.93 8.78 -4.87
CA ALA A 49 5.78 10.22 -4.71
C ALA A 49 7.15 10.94 -4.60
N MET A 50 8.18 10.26 -4.08
CA MET A 50 9.56 10.76 -4.04
C MET A 50 10.13 11.03 -5.44
N SER A 51 9.61 10.41 -6.50
CA SER A 51 10.03 10.68 -7.87
C SER A 51 8.96 11.49 -8.61
N VAL A 52 9.19 12.80 -8.76
CA VAL A 52 8.25 13.74 -9.40
C VAL A 52 7.77 13.26 -10.78
N ARG A 53 8.65 12.65 -11.57
CA ARG A 53 8.31 12.13 -12.91
C ARG A 53 7.37 10.91 -12.87
N HIS A 54 7.27 10.24 -11.72
CA HIS A 54 6.56 8.99 -11.54
C HIS A 54 5.47 9.07 -10.45
N THR A 55 5.11 10.27 -9.99
CA THR A 55 4.05 10.47 -9.00
C THR A 55 2.71 9.90 -9.48
N LYS A 56 2.36 10.04 -10.77
CA LYS A 56 1.12 9.45 -11.32
C LYS A 56 1.07 7.92 -11.22
N SER A 57 2.22 7.27 -11.27
CA SER A 57 2.35 5.82 -11.12
C SER A 57 2.51 5.36 -9.66
N SER A 58 2.38 6.27 -8.68
CA SER A 58 2.51 5.96 -7.25
C SER A 58 1.19 5.60 -6.55
N TYR A 59 0.06 5.89 -7.19
CA TYR A 59 -1.26 5.55 -6.69
C TYR A 59 -1.55 4.08 -6.99
N VAL A 60 -1.75 3.29 -5.95
CA VAL A 60 -1.92 1.83 -6.06
C VAL A 60 -3.04 1.31 -5.19
N LEU A 61 -3.68 0.26 -5.66
CA LEU A 61 -4.44 -0.64 -4.81
C LEU A 61 -3.51 -1.73 -4.30
N ALA A 62 -3.58 -2.02 -3.01
CA ALA A 62 -2.90 -3.15 -2.40
C ALA A 62 -3.93 -4.15 -1.88
N LYS A 63 -3.64 -5.44 -2.05
CA LYS A 63 -4.51 -6.56 -1.74
C LYS A 63 -3.97 -7.30 -0.52
N PHE A 64 -4.85 -7.64 0.42
CA PHE A 64 -4.53 -8.41 1.62
C PHE A 64 -5.53 -9.53 1.79
N ILE A 65 -5.03 -10.72 2.10
CA ILE A 65 -5.86 -11.87 2.45
C ILE A 65 -6.09 -11.80 3.96
N THR A 66 -7.35 -11.71 4.37
CA THR A 66 -7.76 -11.69 5.78
C THR A 66 -7.78 -13.10 6.35
N SER A 67 -7.90 -13.23 7.68
CA SER A 67 -7.80 -14.53 8.37
C SER A 67 -8.93 -15.50 8.03
N ASP A 68 -10.07 -14.97 7.58
CA ASP A 68 -11.23 -15.71 7.08
C ASP A 68 -11.08 -16.11 5.58
N GLY A 69 -9.99 -15.73 4.94
CA GLY A 69 -9.73 -16.03 3.53
C GLY A 69 -10.34 -15.03 2.55
N GLU A 70 -11.06 -14.02 3.06
CA GLU A 70 -11.55 -12.92 2.26
C GLU A 70 -10.40 -12.06 1.75
N VAL A 71 -10.70 -11.24 0.75
CA VAL A 71 -9.71 -10.36 0.18
C VAL A 71 -10.13 -8.90 0.20
N ASP A 72 -9.43 -8.15 1.04
CA ASP A 72 -9.55 -6.70 1.09
C ASP A 72 -8.56 -6.02 0.15
N SER A 73 -9.02 -4.91 -0.43
CA SER A 73 -8.18 -3.98 -1.20
C SER A 73 -8.23 -2.58 -0.61
N TYR A 74 -7.05 -1.95 -0.49
CA TYR A 74 -6.91 -0.60 0.07
C TYR A 74 -6.16 0.31 -0.92
N PRO A 75 -6.66 1.52 -1.19
CA PRO A 75 -5.96 2.49 -2.00
C PRO A 75 -4.95 3.27 -1.17
N GLY A 76 -3.77 3.46 -1.74
CA GLY A 76 -2.76 4.31 -1.14
C GLY A 76 -1.84 4.94 -2.18
N GLN A 77 -0.95 5.79 -1.67
CA GLN A 77 0.11 6.40 -2.46
C GLN A 77 1.46 5.95 -1.92
N ILE A 78 2.23 5.27 -2.77
CA ILE A 78 3.60 4.86 -2.47
C ILE A 78 4.46 6.13 -2.37
N GLN A 79 5.11 6.36 -1.23
CA GLN A 79 6.02 7.49 -1.09
C GLN A 79 7.40 7.13 -1.62
N TYR A 80 7.89 5.95 -1.27
CA TYR A 80 9.15 5.38 -1.77
C TYR A 80 9.14 3.87 -1.61
N PHE A 81 9.95 3.20 -2.42
CA PHE A 81 10.30 1.80 -2.21
C PHE A 81 11.62 1.71 -1.48
N PHE A 82 11.87 0.59 -0.82
CA PHE A 82 13.14 0.33 -0.21
C PHE A 82 13.47 -1.15 -0.13
N LYS A 83 14.77 -1.43 -0.10
CA LYS A 83 15.31 -2.75 0.19
C LYS A 83 15.86 -2.76 1.60
N HIS A 84 15.60 -3.85 2.32
CA HIS A 84 16.34 -4.17 3.52
C HIS A 84 16.94 -5.58 3.39
N THR A 85 18.07 -5.75 4.07
CA THR A 85 18.80 -6.99 4.13
C THR A 85 18.48 -7.69 5.44
N VAL A 86 18.09 -8.95 5.34
CA VAL A 86 17.82 -9.83 6.47
C VAL A 86 18.86 -10.95 6.45
N ASP A 87 19.53 -11.15 7.57
CA ASP A 87 20.42 -12.29 7.76
C ASP A 87 19.58 -13.45 8.33
N LEU A 88 19.35 -14.47 7.50
CA LEU A 88 18.65 -15.70 7.86
C LEU A 88 19.65 -16.84 8.09
N PRO A 89 19.27 -17.94 8.80
CA PRO A 89 20.16 -19.09 9.02
C PRO A 89 20.69 -19.73 7.73
N ASN A 90 19.97 -19.61 6.63
CA ASN A 90 20.32 -20.14 5.31
C ASN A 90 21.03 -19.12 4.40
N GLY A 91 21.33 -17.92 4.90
CA GLY A 91 22.04 -16.88 4.17
C GLY A 91 21.33 -15.53 4.18
N GLN A 92 21.99 -14.56 3.57
CA GLN A 92 21.49 -13.20 3.47
C GLN A 92 20.41 -13.07 2.38
N MET A 93 19.27 -12.45 2.70
CA MET A 93 18.18 -12.21 1.76
C MET A 93 17.83 -10.72 1.68
N GLU A 94 17.54 -10.24 0.47
CA GLU A 94 17.00 -8.89 0.26
C GLU A 94 15.48 -8.94 0.12
N HIS A 95 14.78 -8.08 0.85
CA HIS A 95 13.34 -7.93 0.74
C HIS A 95 13.00 -6.56 0.17
N ASN A 96 12.18 -6.55 -0.87
CA ASN A 96 11.63 -5.33 -1.46
C ASN A 96 10.34 -4.94 -0.75
N LEU A 97 10.32 -3.75 -0.16
CA LEU A 97 9.19 -3.18 0.54
C LEU A 97 8.79 -1.84 -0.08
N ALA A 98 7.55 -1.43 0.16
CA ALA A 98 7.03 -0.10 -0.16
C ALA A 98 6.60 0.58 1.13
N TYR A 99 6.92 1.87 1.27
CA TYR A 99 6.27 2.75 2.22
C TYR A 99 5.12 3.46 1.54
N ILE A 100 3.90 3.25 2.04
CA ILE A 100 2.63 3.66 1.44
C ILE A 100 1.79 4.43 2.45
N ARG A 101 1.21 5.55 2.03
CA ARG A 101 0.18 6.26 2.81
C ARG A 101 -1.19 5.83 2.34
N TRP A 102 -2.04 5.40 3.27
CA TRP A 102 -3.37 4.85 2.98
C TRP A 102 -4.44 5.92 3.03
N TYR A 103 -5.29 6.00 2.01
CA TYR A 103 -6.46 6.88 2.06
C TYR A 103 -7.47 6.34 3.07
N ARG A 104 -8.23 7.23 3.71
CA ARG A 104 -9.32 6.84 4.61
C ARG A 104 -10.58 6.49 3.79
N PRO A 105 -11.37 5.49 4.20
CA PRO A 105 -12.62 5.18 3.51
C PRO A 105 -13.60 6.34 3.65
N ALA A 106 -14.58 6.40 2.73
CA ALA A 106 -15.73 7.26 2.93
C ALA A 106 -16.46 6.92 4.25
N SER A 107 -17.18 7.89 4.80
CA SER A 107 -17.76 7.76 6.16
C SER A 107 -18.88 6.70 6.24
N THR A 108 -19.51 6.36 5.12
CA THR A 108 -20.60 5.38 5.07
C THR A 108 -20.42 4.42 3.90
N SER A 109 -21.06 3.26 3.96
CA SER A 109 -21.02 2.27 2.87
C SER A 109 -21.63 2.85 1.59
N GLU A 110 -22.75 3.56 1.70
CA GLU A 110 -23.49 4.15 0.58
C GLU A 110 -22.66 5.22 -0.14
N SER A 111 -21.84 5.98 0.61
CA SER A 111 -20.93 6.94 -0.01
C SER A 111 -19.72 6.25 -0.63
N ARG A 112 -19.16 5.21 0.01
CA ARG A 112 -18.02 4.46 -0.54
C ARG A 112 -18.37 3.77 -1.84
N TYR A 113 -19.52 3.12 -1.89
CA TYR A 113 -20.03 2.36 -3.03
C TYR A 113 -21.11 3.13 -3.79
N TYR A 114 -20.93 4.44 -3.95
CA TYR A 114 -21.92 5.32 -4.59
C TYR A 114 -22.24 4.93 -6.04
N PHE A 115 -21.28 4.36 -6.76
CA PHE A 115 -21.46 3.91 -8.13
C PHE A 115 -21.87 2.44 -8.25
N TYR A 116 -22.23 1.79 -7.14
CA TYR A 116 -22.73 0.42 -7.16
C TYR A 116 -24.01 0.30 -8.01
N ILE A 117 -24.11 -0.75 -8.80
CA ILE A 117 -25.27 -1.06 -9.65
C ILE A 117 -25.83 -2.39 -9.15
N ASP A 118 -27.10 -2.39 -8.70
CA ASP A 118 -27.74 -3.53 -8.04
C ASP A 118 -27.82 -4.83 -8.87
N ASP A 119 -27.64 -4.75 -10.20
CA ASP A 119 -27.85 -5.86 -11.14
C ASP A 119 -26.57 -6.47 -11.75
N GLU A 120 -25.38 -5.97 -11.37
CA GLU A 120 -24.10 -6.53 -11.84
C GLU A 120 -23.12 -6.63 -10.67
N ASP A 121 -23.07 -7.81 -10.03
CA ASP A 121 -22.16 -8.16 -8.92
C ASP A 121 -20.67 -7.89 -9.21
N GLU A 122 -20.29 -7.50 -10.44
CA GLU A 122 -18.91 -7.31 -10.89
C GLU A 122 -18.59 -5.99 -11.62
N SER A 123 -19.54 -5.06 -11.85
CA SER A 123 -19.31 -4.05 -12.90
C SER A 123 -18.80 -2.68 -12.47
N CYS A 124 -18.93 -2.26 -11.20
CA CYS A 124 -18.42 -0.95 -10.78
C CYS A 124 -17.28 -1.01 -9.76
N ASN A 125 -16.05 -0.94 -10.29
CA ASN A 125 -14.78 -0.93 -9.54
C ASN A 125 -14.40 0.45 -8.97
N VAL A 126 -15.27 1.46 -9.11
CA VAL A 126 -14.98 2.83 -8.67
C VAL A 126 -15.52 3.05 -7.27
N GLU A 127 -14.62 3.03 -6.29
CA GLU A 127 -14.93 3.39 -4.91
C GLU A 127 -14.61 4.86 -4.62
N LEU A 128 -15.41 5.48 -3.77
CA LEU A 128 -15.13 6.80 -3.20
C LEU A 128 -14.40 6.67 -1.86
N TRP A 129 -13.27 7.35 -1.76
CA TRP A 129 -12.43 7.43 -0.57
C TRP A 129 -12.26 8.89 -0.14
N LYS A 130 -11.84 9.11 1.10
CA LYS A 130 -11.47 10.44 1.56
C LYS A 130 -10.11 10.85 0.98
N SER A 131 -9.92 12.14 0.78
CA SER A 131 -8.64 12.69 0.34
C SER A 131 -7.56 12.63 1.44
N GLU A 132 -7.98 12.53 2.71
CA GLU A 132 -7.06 12.44 3.83
C GLU A 132 -6.45 11.04 3.97
N PHE A 133 -5.20 11.00 4.39
CA PHE A 133 -4.52 9.77 4.75
C PHE A 133 -4.82 9.35 6.20
N TYR A 134 -4.74 8.05 6.47
CA TYR A 134 -4.52 7.58 7.83
C TYR A 134 -3.20 8.12 8.38
N ASP A 135 -3.10 8.15 9.71
CA ASP A 135 -1.85 8.50 10.39
C ASP A 135 -0.79 7.44 10.10
N GLU A 136 0.47 7.87 10.10
CA GLU A 136 1.59 6.97 9.83
C GLU A 136 1.63 5.85 10.88
N SER A 137 1.64 4.61 10.41
CA SER A 137 1.69 3.42 11.26
C SER A 137 2.48 2.31 10.58
N ARG A 138 2.82 1.26 11.31
CA ARG A 138 3.58 0.12 10.77
C ARG A 138 2.91 -0.50 9.54
N ASN A 139 1.58 -0.38 9.43
CA ASN A 139 0.80 -0.84 8.30
C ASN A 139 1.11 -0.04 7.01
N CYS A 140 1.83 1.08 7.10
CA CYS A 140 2.36 1.81 5.95
C CYS A 140 3.56 1.11 5.30
N ILE A 141 4.11 0.05 5.88
CA ILE A 141 5.18 -0.74 5.27
C ILE A 141 4.58 -2.04 4.75
N ILE A 142 4.63 -2.25 3.44
CA ILE A 142 4.11 -3.46 2.81
C ILE A 142 5.17 -4.14 1.95
N PRO A 143 5.13 -5.48 1.84
CA PRO A 143 5.81 -6.16 0.77
C PRO A 143 5.30 -5.69 -0.59
N VAL A 144 6.21 -5.55 -1.57
CA VAL A 144 5.80 -5.12 -2.91
C VAL A 144 4.84 -6.10 -3.59
N HIS A 145 4.81 -7.37 -3.17
CA HIS A 145 3.89 -8.37 -3.73
C HIS A 145 2.42 -8.14 -3.32
N ASN A 146 2.15 -7.31 -2.30
CA ASN A 146 0.78 -6.91 -1.97
C ASN A 146 0.23 -5.86 -2.94
N ILE A 147 1.07 -5.21 -3.76
CA ILE A 147 0.62 -4.20 -4.72
C ILE A 147 -0.12 -4.93 -5.86
N LEU A 148 -1.41 -4.64 -6.01
CA LEU A 148 -2.28 -5.25 -7.00
C LEU A 148 -2.20 -4.55 -8.35
N CYS A 149 -2.52 -3.26 -8.38
CA CYS A 149 -2.56 -2.46 -9.60
C CYS A 149 -2.40 -0.97 -9.28
N ARG A 150 -2.25 -0.16 -10.33
CA ARG A 150 -2.30 1.31 -10.22
C ARG A 150 -3.74 1.79 -10.31
N PHE A 151 -4.01 3.00 -9.83
CA PHE A 151 -5.29 3.68 -10.07
C PHE A 151 -5.09 5.14 -10.46
N ILE A 152 -6.11 5.74 -11.08
CA ILE A 152 -6.18 7.17 -11.35
C ILE A 152 -7.08 7.83 -10.29
N PRO A 153 -6.54 8.65 -9.39
CA PRO A 153 -7.35 9.44 -8.47
C PRO A 153 -8.08 10.56 -9.22
N SER A 154 -9.38 10.68 -8.99
CA SER A 154 -10.19 11.80 -9.49
C SER A 154 -10.97 12.44 -8.35
N LYS A 155 -11.05 13.77 -8.30
CA LYS A 155 -11.88 14.47 -7.31
C LYS A 155 -13.36 14.30 -7.69
N TYR A 156 -14.19 13.98 -6.71
CA TYR A 156 -15.62 13.77 -6.91
C TYR A 156 -16.44 14.34 -5.77
N ARG A 157 -17.58 14.96 -6.09
CA ARG A 157 -18.55 15.44 -5.10
C ARG A 157 -19.90 14.81 -5.42
N ILE A 158 -20.49 14.15 -4.44
CA ILE A 158 -21.83 13.54 -4.57
C ILE A 158 -22.91 14.63 -4.72
N SER A 159 -22.67 15.82 -4.15
CA SER A 159 -23.60 16.95 -4.19
C SER A 159 -22.93 18.21 -4.73
N THR A 160 -23.72 19.06 -5.38
CA THR A 160 -23.30 20.39 -5.88
C THR A 160 -23.35 21.48 -4.82
N ARG A 161 -23.82 21.16 -3.59
CA ARG A 161 -23.86 22.12 -2.48
C ARG A 161 -22.46 22.60 -2.12
N SER A 162 -22.33 23.85 -1.68
CA SER A 162 -21.04 24.48 -1.35
C SER A 162 -20.28 23.72 -0.26
N ASN A 163 -20.99 23.17 0.72
CA ASN A 163 -20.45 22.36 1.82
C ASN A 163 -20.35 20.86 1.54
N ALA A 164 -20.54 20.42 0.29
CA ALA A 164 -20.46 19.00 -0.05
C ALA A 164 -19.03 18.47 0.15
N ILE A 165 -18.93 17.27 0.74
CA ILE A 165 -17.67 16.58 0.94
C ILE A 165 -17.06 16.24 -0.44
N GLU A 166 -15.77 16.54 -0.60
CA GLU A 166 -14.98 16.12 -1.77
C GLU A 166 -14.30 14.78 -1.46
N TYR A 167 -14.57 13.80 -2.32
CA TYR A 167 -14.01 12.46 -2.26
C TYR A 167 -12.97 12.28 -3.36
N LEU A 168 -12.17 11.22 -3.20
CA LEU A 168 -11.29 10.65 -4.19
C LEU A 168 -11.97 9.43 -4.81
N ALA A 169 -12.38 9.55 -6.06
CA ALA A 169 -12.81 8.40 -6.87
C ALA A 169 -11.57 7.61 -7.30
N ILE A 170 -11.52 6.34 -6.90
CA ILE A 170 -10.44 5.41 -7.22
C ILE A 170 -10.79 4.72 -8.53
N ASN A 171 -10.04 4.99 -9.60
CA ASN A 171 -10.26 4.37 -10.91
C ASN A 171 -9.13 3.38 -11.22
N PRO A 172 -9.27 2.08 -10.95
CA PRO A 172 -8.21 1.10 -11.18
C PRO A 172 -7.80 1.02 -12.65
N ILE A 173 -6.50 0.90 -12.90
CA ILE A 173 -5.92 0.75 -14.25
C ILE A 173 -5.51 -0.71 -14.44
N ASN A 174 -5.70 -1.25 -15.64
CA ASN A 174 -5.28 -2.61 -16.02
C ASN A 174 -5.91 -3.74 -15.20
N HIS A 175 -6.99 -3.48 -14.46
CA HIS A 175 -7.85 -4.57 -14.04
C HIS A 175 -8.52 -5.08 -15.31
N LYS A 176 -7.99 -6.18 -15.89
CA LYS A 176 -8.85 -7.03 -16.69
C LYS A 176 -9.99 -7.40 -15.74
N LEU A 177 -11.20 -6.91 -16.03
CA LEU A 177 -12.41 -7.53 -15.55
C LEU A 177 -12.22 -9.01 -15.90
N GLN A 178 -11.89 -9.84 -14.91
CA GLN A 178 -11.91 -11.28 -15.12
C GLN A 178 -13.38 -11.65 -15.12
N ILE A 179 -14.04 -11.37 -16.25
CA ILE A 179 -15.31 -11.97 -16.59
C ILE A 179 -14.99 -13.46 -16.67
N ARG A 180 -15.45 -14.21 -15.67
CA ARG A 180 -15.37 -15.67 -15.66
C ARG A 180 -16.64 -16.25 -16.26
#